data_AF-A0A356A2G7-F1
#
_entry.id   AF-A0A356A2G7-F1
#
_cell.length_a   1.000
_cell.length_b   1.000
_cell.length_c   1.000
_cell.angle_alpha   90.00
_cell.angle_beta   90.00
_cell.angle_gamma   90.00
#
_symmetry.space_group_name_H-M   'P 1'
#
loop_
_entity.id
_entity.type
_entity.pdbx_description
1 polymer ?
#
loop_
_entity_poly.entity_id
_entity_poly.type
_entity_poly.pdbx_seq_one_letter_code
_entity_poly.pdbx_strand_id
1 'polypeptide(L)'
;MRTALKIELSVRRNREPVCFAFSQRLFPEEKSIHYTLDDVQSDAVPWLSDKPTQVKLTVGKGTHRLSIDVDGVLPCSTVRLPEQTVALTDELPPLIDPVTGKLSRKAVLWCPSYPPVNLTRISQALFMRNTQLMDLTETFARLPQLKSIPKLVFIPLTRARLFTGLFKSSGLESVDPALFSAAVDATDFREAFYGCRALKSVPETLFDTNTKAWRFDRTFEESGLESVPAHLFSNSLHGASFARTFAHCPLRNVPEGLLRGLNPTDVDGMFEPKETLPHDPLKIKAAPRFPASFFNDIRMARGIPTLSKNC
;
A
#
# COMPACT_ATOMS: atom_id res chain seq x y z
N MET A 1 -17.52 17.06 -18.65
CA MET A 1 -16.08 16.86 -18.92
C MET A 1 -15.76 15.40 -18.69
N ARG A 2 -15.21 14.70 -19.68
CA ARG A 2 -14.77 13.30 -19.53
C ARG A 2 -13.56 13.26 -18.58
N THR A 3 -13.54 12.34 -17.63
CA THR A 3 -12.46 12.18 -16.65
C THR A 3 -11.42 11.22 -17.21
N ALA A 4 -10.18 11.69 -17.36
CA ALA A 4 -9.06 10.88 -17.84
C ALA A 4 -8.08 10.57 -16.71
N LEU A 5 -7.42 9.42 -16.78
CA LEU A 5 -6.26 9.12 -15.95
C LEU A 5 -5.09 9.97 -16.46
N LYS A 6 -4.59 10.87 -15.60
CA LYS A 6 -3.49 11.77 -15.93
C LYS A 6 -2.24 11.43 -15.17
N ILE A 7 -1.16 11.25 -15.91
CA ILE A 7 0.14 10.88 -15.39
C ILE A 7 1.25 11.80 -15.92
N GLU A 8 2.28 11.95 -15.11
CA GLU A 8 3.52 12.63 -15.48
C GLU A 8 4.59 11.57 -15.81
N LEU A 9 5.28 11.78 -16.92
CA LEU A 9 6.34 10.92 -17.43
C LEU A 9 7.66 11.67 -17.36
N SER A 10 8.73 10.98 -16.95
CA SER A 10 10.11 11.49 -17.03
C SER A 10 10.93 10.65 -18.00
N VAL A 11 11.16 11.19 -19.20
CA VAL A 11 11.88 10.51 -20.28
C VAL A 11 13.34 10.93 -20.30
N ARG A 12 14.27 9.97 -20.22
CA ARG A 12 15.70 10.24 -20.03
C ARG A 12 16.44 10.42 -21.34
N ARG A 13 16.03 9.71 -22.40
CA ARG A 13 16.68 9.72 -23.72
C ARG A 13 15.77 10.32 -24.77
N ASN A 14 16.35 10.93 -25.79
CA ASN A 14 15.56 11.41 -26.92
C ASN A 14 15.09 10.21 -27.76
N ARG A 15 13.83 10.22 -28.21
CA ARG A 15 13.18 9.10 -28.93
C ARG A 15 13.11 7.80 -28.12
N GLU A 16 12.97 7.89 -26.81
CA GLU A 16 12.73 6.72 -25.96
C GLU A 16 11.30 6.21 -26.19
N PRO A 17 11.08 4.88 -26.35
CA PRO A 17 9.75 4.34 -26.51
C PRO A 17 9.00 4.38 -25.17
N VAL A 18 7.92 5.16 -25.11
CA VAL A 18 6.98 5.17 -23.99
C VAL A 18 5.83 4.25 -24.35
N CYS A 19 5.66 3.16 -23.61
CA CYS A 19 4.65 2.15 -23.89
C CYS A 19 3.67 2.04 -22.73
N PHE A 20 2.37 2.06 -23.02
CA PHE A 20 1.35 1.60 -22.10
C PHE A 20 0.51 0.52 -22.77
N ALA A 21 -0.12 -0.32 -21.96
CA ALA A 21 -0.94 -1.41 -22.47
C ALA A 21 -2.17 -1.61 -21.61
N PHE A 22 -3.21 -2.17 -22.22
CA PHE A 22 -4.39 -2.69 -21.55
C PHE A 22 -4.44 -4.20 -21.76
N SER A 23 -4.87 -4.94 -20.74
CA SER A 23 -5.26 -6.35 -20.90
C SER A 23 -6.35 -6.49 -21.96
N GLN A 24 -6.63 -7.71 -22.41
CA GLN A 24 -7.78 -7.93 -23.30
C GLN A 24 -9.07 -7.35 -22.69
N ARG A 25 -9.92 -6.79 -23.53
CA ARG A 25 -11.21 -6.20 -23.15
C ARG A 25 -12.13 -7.30 -22.64
N LEU A 26 -12.68 -7.08 -21.45
CA LEU A 26 -13.68 -7.96 -20.83
C LEU A 26 -15.11 -7.40 -20.97
N PHE A 27 -15.25 -6.14 -21.35
CA PHE A 27 -16.55 -5.56 -21.70
C PHE A 27 -17.15 -6.27 -22.92
N PRO A 28 -18.48 -6.43 -22.99
CA PRO A 28 -19.14 -6.91 -24.20
C PRO A 28 -19.11 -5.86 -25.31
N GLU A 29 -19.32 -4.59 -24.96
CA GLU A 29 -19.37 -3.45 -25.88
C GLU A 29 -17.99 -3.04 -26.40
N GLU A 30 -17.89 -2.74 -27.68
CA GLU A 30 -16.67 -2.17 -28.27
C GLU A 30 -16.33 -0.85 -27.60
N LYS A 31 -15.07 -0.74 -27.16
CA LYS A 31 -14.54 0.45 -26.52
C LYS A 31 -13.24 0.86 -27.19
N SER A 32 -12.94 2.15 -27.15
CA SER A 32 -11.67 2.70 -27.60
C SER A 32 -10.93 3.33 -26.42
N ILE A 33 -9.61 3.26 -26.46
CA ILE A 33 -8.72 3.93 -25.52
C ILE A 33 -8.25 5.21 -26.20
N HIS A 34 -8.74 6.34 -25.71
CA HIS A 34 -8.29 7.66 -26.13
C HIS A 34 -7.10 8.07 -25.30
N TYR A 35 -6.09 8.68 -25.91
CA TYR A 35 -4.96 9.21 -25.18
C TYR A 35 -4.48 10.52 -25.77
N THR A 36 -3.92 11.36 -24.91
CA THR A 36 -3.38 12.67 -25.29
C THR A 36 -2.04 12.89 -24.60
N LEU A 37 -1.00 13.18 -25.39
CA LEU A 37 0.33 13.53 -24.92
C LEU A 37 0.53 15.06 -25.02
N ASP A 38 0.93 15.66 -23.90
CA ASP A 38 1.22 17.10 -23.73
C ASP A 38 0.10 18.04 -24.22
N ASP A 39 -1.15 17.58 -24.16
CA ASP A 39 -2.33 18.32 -24.65
C ASP A 39 -2.29 18.68 -26.15
N VAL A 40 -1.37 18.08 -26.93
CA VAL A 40 -1.17 18.38 -28.36
C VAL A 40 -1.39 17.15 -29.22
N GLN A 41 -0.82 16.01 -28.87
CA GLN A 41 -0.90 14.79 -29.67
C GLN A 41 -2.01 13.89 -29.11
N SER A 42 -3.17 13.87 -29.77
CA SER A 42 -4.31 13.04 -29.39
C SER A 42 -4.58 11.97 -30.43
N ASP A 43 -4.85 10.75 -29.98
CA ASP A 43 -5.17 9.61 -30.84
C ASP A 43 -6.03 8.59 -30.07
N ALA A 44 -6.55 7.59 -30.77
CA ALA A 44 -7.42 6.56 -30.22
C ALA A 44 -7.10 5.18 -30.81
N VAL A 45 -7.08 4.16 -29.95
CA VAL A 45 -6.90 2.77 -30.39
C VAL A 45 -8.09 1.91 -29.94
N PRO A 46 -8.52 0.94 -30.76
CA PRO A 46 -9.56 0.01 -30.34
C PRO A 46 -9.08 -0.86 -29.18
N TRP A 47 -9.94 -1.07 -28.19
CA TRP A 47 -9.68 -1.98 -27.10
C TRP A 47 -10.16 -3.39 -27.47
N LEU A 48 -9.20 -4.24 -27.80
CA LEU A 48 -9.45 -5.55 -28.40
C LEU A 48 -9.83 -6.59 -27.35
N SER A 49 -10.77 -7.48 -27.68
CA SER A 49 -11.23 -8.55 -26.80
C SER A 49 -10.46 -9.85 -26.95
N ASP A 50 -9.76 -10.04 -28.08
CA ASP A 50 -8.99 -11.24 -28.44
C ASP A 50 -7.53 -11.17 -27.97
N LYS A 51 -7.00 -9.97 -27.74
CA LYS A 51 -5.61 -9.75 -27.33
C LYS A 51 -5.42 -8.46 -26.53
N PRO A 52 -4.31 -8.32 -25.79
CA PRO A 52 -3.95 -7.05 -25.16
C PRO A 52 -3.78 -5.94 -26.20
N THR A 53 -4.23 -4.73 -25.87
CA THR A 53 -3.99 -3.53 -26.67
C THR A 53 -2.73 -2.84 -26.15
N GLN A 54 -1.75 -2.59 -27.01
CA GLN A 54 -0.51 -1.88 -26.68
C GLN A 54 -0.39 -0.60 -27.51
N VAL A 55 -0.04 0.50 -26.85
CA VAL A 55 0.26 1.79 -27.48
C VAL A 55 1.74 2.10 -27.27
N LYS A 56 2.42 2.50 -28.35
CA LYS A 56 3.83 2.88 -28.34
C LYS A 56 3.97 4.31 -28.85
N LEU A 57 4.52 5.18 -28.01
CA LEU A 57 4.77 6.58 -28.30
C LEU A 57 6.27 6.83 -28.39
N THR A 58 6.69 7.68 -29.32
CA THR A 58 8.08 8.15 -29.39
C THR A 58 8.13 9.53 -28.77
N VAL A 59 8.71 9.62 -27.58
CA VAL A 59 8.69 10.85 -26.78
C VAL A 59 10.09 11.45 -26.71
N GLY A 60 10.16 12.78 -26.71
CA GLY A 60 11.40 13.52 -26.55
C GLY A 60 11.98 13.35 -25.13
N LYS A 61 13.22 13.78 -24.93
CA LYS A 61 13.80 13.88 -23.59
C LYS A 61 13.10 15.01 -22.82
N GLY A 62 12.60 14.74 -21.62
CA GLY A 62 11.95 15.75 -20.79
C GLY A 62 10.87 15.21 -19.88
N THR A 63 10.09 16.14 -19.32
CA THR A 63 8.86 15.84 -18.58
C THR A 63 7.67 15.99 -19.51
N HIS A 64 6.79 15.00 -19.50
CA HIS A 64 5.62 14.94 -20.37
C HIS A 64 4.36 14.58 -19.58
N ARG A 65 3.19 14.98 -20.08
CA ARG A 65 1.90 14.62 -19.51
C ARG A 65 1.16 13.68 -20.45
N LEU A 66 0.75 12.53 -19.92
CA LEU A 66 -0.07 11.58 -20.66
C LEU A 66 -1.45 11.50 -19.98
N SER A 67 -2.48 11.76 -20.77
CA SER A 67 -3.88 11.54 -20.40
C SER A 67 -4.38 10.29 -21.09
N ILE A 68 -5.01 9.37 -20.36
CA ILE A 68 -5.61 8.14 -20.88
C ILE A 68 -7.09 8.12 -20.48
N ASP A 69 -7.98 8.01 -21.46
CA ASP A 69 -9.44 8.03 -21.29
C ASP A 69 -10.07 6.78 -21.92
N VAL A 70 -10.91 6.10 -21.14
CA VAL A 70 -11.72 4.96 -21.58
C VAL A 70 -13.16 5.29 -21.22
N ASP A 71 -13.80 6.14 -22.01
CA ASP A 71 -15.17 6.63 -21.80
C ASP A 71 -15.44 7.23 -20.41
N GLY A 72 -14.45 7.93 -19.84
CA GLY A 72 -14.55 8.62 -18.57
C GLY A 72 -14.40 7.74 -17.34
N VAL A 73 -14.02 6.47 -17.49
CA VAL A 73 -13.85 5.48 -16.42
C VAL A 73 -12.47 4.81 -16.48
N LEU A 74 -12.03 4.22 -15.36
CA LEU A 74 -10.80 3.44 -15.30
C LEU A 74 -11.12 1.99 -14.89
N PRO A 75 -11.05 1.02 -15.83
CA PRO A 75 -11.27 -0.38 -15.52
C PRO A 75 -10.12 -0.95 -14.67
N CYS A 76 -10.46 -1.44 -13.48
CA CYS A 76 -9.46 -1.91 -12.51
C CYS A 76 -8.57 -3.03 -13.07
N SER A 77 -7.29 -3.02 -12.67
CA SER A 77 -6.28 -4.04 -13.02
C SER A 77 -6.00 -4.23 -14.51
N THR A 78 -6.58 -3.41 -15.41
CA THR A 78 -6.42 -3.59 -16.85
C THR A 78 -5.20 -2.87 -17.41
N VAL A 79 -4.88 -1.70 -16.86
CA VAL A 79 -3.81 -0.84 -17.39
C VAL A 79 -2.42 -1.25 -16.86
N ARG A 80 -1.45 -1.24 -17.76
CA ARG A 80 -0.01 -1.22 -17.47
C ARG A 80 0.50 0.16 -17.88
N LEU A 81 0.90 0.95 -16.89
CA LEU A 81 1.42 2.28 -17.10
C LEU A 81 2.83 2.23 -17.70
N PRO A 82 3.29 3.29 -18.38
CA PRO A 82 4.68 3.36 -18.83
C PRO A 82 5.67 3.27 -17.68
N GLU A 83 6.81 2.65 -17.92
CA GLU A 83 7.89 2.57 -16.93
C GLU A 83 8.37 3.96 -16.50
N GLN A 84 8.29 4.95 -17.38
CA GLN A 84 8.66 6.34 -17.14
C GLN A 84 7.66 7.11 -16.26
N THR A 85 6.59 6.47 -15.79
CA THR A 85 5.59 7.11 -14.92
C THR A 85 6.21 7.51 -13.58
N VAL A 86 6.23 8.81 -13.32
CA VAL A 86 6.76 9.39 -12.08
C VAL A 86 5.70 9.99 -11.18
N ALA A 87 4.54 10.40 -11.72
CA ALA A 87 3.46 10.92 -10.90
C ALA A 87 2.05 10.59 -11.40
N LEU A 88 1.12 10.46 -10.45
CA LEU A 88 -0.33 10.59 -10.68
C LEU A 88 -0.73 12.02 -10.27
N THR A 89 -1.17 12.85 -11.21
CA THR A 89 -1.26 14.29 -11.00
C THR A 89 -2.66 14.78 -10.58
N ASP A 90 -3.71 14.08 -10.99
CA ASP A 90 -5.10 14.48 -10.77
C ASP A 90 -5.94 13.38 -10.09
N GLU A 91 -7.23 13.65 -9.91
CA GLU A 91 -8.24 12.68 -9.47
C GLU A 91 -8.30 11.50 -10.44
N LEU A 92 -8.46 10.28 -9.91
CA LEU A 92 -8.74 9.12 -10.74
C LEU A 92 -10.14 9.23 -11.36
N PRO A 93 -10.31 8.76 -12.61
CA PRO A 93 -11.63 8.42 -13.10
C PRO A 93 -12.34 7.42 -12.16
N PRO A 94 -13.68 7.34 -12.20
CA PRO A 94 -14.40 6.30 -11.48
C PRO A 94 -13.84 4.91 -11.82
N LEU A 95 -13.43 4.19 -10.78
CA LEU A 95 -12.92 2.84 -10.89
C LEU A 95 -14.09 1.89 -11.11
N ILE A 96 -14.00 1.06 -12.15
CA ILE A 96 -15.02 0.07 -12.47
C ILE A 96 -14.44 -1.34 -12.52
N ASP A 97 -15.28 -2.31 -12.17
CA ASP A 97 -14.99 -3.71 -12.41
C ASP A 97 -15.05 -3.98 -13.92
N PRO A 98 -13.98 -4.52 -14.54
CA PRO A 98 -13.91 -4.67 -15.99
C PRO A 98 -14.85 -5.74 -16.56
N VAL A 99 -15.41 -6.62 -15.72
CA VAL A 99 -16.34 -7.69 -16.14
C VAL A 99 -17.78 -7.21 -16.05
N THR A 100 -18.14 -6.56 -14.95
CA THR A 100 -19.52 -6.13 -14.69
C THR A 100 -19.82 -4.71 -15.14
N GLY A 101 -18.78 -3.88 -15.36
CA GLY A 101 -18.87 -2.46 -15.68
C GLY A 101 -19.41 -1.57 -14.55
N LYS A 102 -19.69 -2.13 -13.37
CA LYS A 102 -20.17 -1.38 -12.20
C LYS A 102 -19.01 -0.73 -11.46
N LEU A 103 -19.31 0.28 -10.64
CA LEU A 103 -18.33 0.90 -9.75
C LEU A 103 -17.66 -0.16 -8.87
N SER A 104 -16.33 -0.20 -8.94
CA SER A 104 -15.52 -1.12 -8.16
C SER A 104 -15.50 -0.70 -6.69
N ARG A 105 -15.56 -1.69 -5.80
CA ARG A 105 -15.30 -1.52 -4.36
C ARG A 105 -13.83 -1.78 -4.01
N LYS A 106 -13.03 -2.23 -4.98
CA LYS A 106 -11.61 -2.55 -4.82
C LYS A 106 -10.72 -1.61 -5.64
N ALA A 107 -9.70 -1.05 -5.01
CA ALA A 107 -8.81 -0.06 -5.61
C ALA A 107 -7.60 -0.71 -6.31
N VAL A 108 -7.83 -1.59 -7.28
CA VAL A 108 -6.74 -2.14 -8.11
C VAL A 108 -6.53 -1.24 -9.32
N LEU A 109 -5.61 -0.29 -9.21
CA LEU A 109 -5.44 0.77 -10.20
C LEU A 109 -4.80 0.26 -11.51
N TRP A 110 -3.78 -0.58 -11.38
CA TRP A 110 -2.99 -1.14 -12.49
C TRP A 110 -2.78 -2.63 -12.28
N CYS A 111 -2.22 -3.29 -13.29
CA CYS A 111 -1.85 -4.71 -13.21
C CYS A 111 -0.84 -4.93 -12.06
N PRO A 112 -1.18 -5.73 -11.02
CA PRO A 112 -0.31 -5.91 -9.86
C PRO A 112 1.05 -6.53 -10.17
N SER A 113 1.15 -7.30 -11.26
CA SER A 113 2.41 -7.90 -11.73
C SER A 113 3.39 -6.88 -12.34
N TYR A 114 2.91 -5.69 -12.70
CA TYR A 114 3.70 -4.63 -13.35
C TYR A 114 3.38 -3.26 -12.72
N PRO A 115 3.74 -3.05 -11.44
CA PRO A 115 3.52 -1.77 -10.76
C PRO A 115 4.44 -0.68 -11.35
N PRO A 116 4.05 0.61 -11.31
CA PRO A 116 4.87 1.72 -11.79
C PRO A 116 6.03 2.00 -10.82
N VAL A 117 7.13 1.26 -10.95
CA VAL A 117 8.24 1.26 -9.99
C VAL A 117 8.94 2.62 -9.82
N ASN A 118 8.82 3.52 -10.81
CA ASN A 118 9.40 4.87 -10.78
C ASN A 118 8.45 5.94 -10.22
N LEU A 119 7.26 5.55 -9.73
CA LEU A 119 6.30 6.48 -9.17
C LEU A 119 6.84 7.12 -7.89
N THR A 120 6.97 8.45 -7.88
CA THR A 120 7.48 9.23 -6.74
C THR A 120 6.42 10.12 -6.11
N ARG A 121 5.38 10.49 -6.87
CA ARG A 121 4.37 11.46 -6.44
C ARG A 121 2.96 11.01 -6.77
N ILE A 122 2.04 11.27 -5.85
CA ILE A 122 0.62 10.97 -5.99
C ILE A 122 -0.16 12.23 -5.61
N SER A 123 -1.26 12.50 -6.30
CA SER A 123 -2.17 13.59 -5.97
C SER A 123 -2.91 13.32 -4.67
N GLN A 124 -3.07 14.35 -3.82
CA GLN A 124 -3.94 14.23 -2.63
C GLN A 124 -5.42 14.02 -3.01
N ALA A 125 -5.82 14.44 -4.21
CA ALA A 125 -7.20 14.32 -4.69
C ALA A 125 -7.48 12.97 -5.36
N LEU A 126 -6.52 12.03 -5.36
CA LEU A 126 -6.56 10.80 -6.15
C LEU A 126 -7.90 10.05 -6.05
N PHE A 127 -8.47 9.95 -4.85
CA PHE A 127 -9.70 9.18 -4.60
C PHE A 127 -10.98 10.00 -4.46
N MET A 128 -10.99 11.29 -4.79
CA MET A 128 -12.17 12.16 -4.61
C MET A 128 -13.45 11.63 -5.31
N ARG A 129 -13.30 10.91 -6.43
CA ARG A 129 -14.40 10.30 -7.19
C ARG A 129 -14.69 8.84 -6.86
N ASN A 130 -13.96 8.26 -5.91
CA ASN A 130 -13.96 6.83 -5.63
C ASN A 130 -14.32 6.54 -4.16
N THR A 131 -15.30 7.26 -3.62
CA THR A 131 -15.74 7.16 -2.21
C THR A 131 -16.39 5.82 -1.86
N GLN A 132 -16.79 5.03 -2.86
CA GLN A 132 -17.37 3.70 -2.69
C GLN A 132 -16.36 2.61 -2.32
N LEU A 133 -15.05 2.90 -2.40
CA LEU A 133 -14.01 1.91 -2.17
C LEU A 133 -14.02 1.39 -0.73
N MET A 134 -13.89 0.08 -0.60
CA MET A 134 -13.84 -0.64 0.67
C MET A 134 -12.54 -1.43 0.83
N ASP A 135 -11.89 -1.78 -0.29
CA ASP A 135 -10.72 -2.64 -0.33
C ASP A 135 -9.58 -1.94 -1.08
N LEU A 136 -8.50 -1.62 -0.38
CA LEU A 136 -7.26 -1.05 -0.92
C LEU A 136 -6.10 -2.06 -0.91
N THR A 137 -6.43 -3.35 -0.98
CA THR A 137 -5.43 -4.41 -0.95
C THR A 137 -4.41 -4.21 -2.07
N GLU A 138 -3.15 -4.09 -1.67
CA GLU A 138 -1.98 -3.89 -2.54
C GLU A 138 -2.05 -2.69 -3.50
N THR A 139 -2.90 -1.69 -3.24
CA THR A 139 -3.09 -0.54 -4.15
C THR A 139 -1.78 0.22 -4.44
N PHE A 140 -0.92 0.37 -3.45
CA PHE A 140 0.39 1.04 -3.55
C PHE A 140 1.56 0.09 -3.23
N ALA A 141 1.37 -1.21 -3.46
CA ALA A 141 2.42 -2.20 -3.27
C ALA A 141 3.50 -2.09 -4.35
N ARG A 142 4.73 -2.44 -3.96
CA ARG A 142 5.92 -2.57 -4.83
C ARG A 142 6.29 -1.27 -5.56
N LEU A 143 6.20 -0.16 -4.84
CA LEU A 143 6.57 1.19 -5.31
C LEU A 143 7.86 1.66 -4.60
N PRO A 144 9.05 1.22 -5.06
CA PRO A 144 10.31 1.47 -4.36
C PRO A 144 10.75 2.95 -4.37
N GLN A 145 10.23 3.76 -5.29
CA GLN A 145 10.55 5.19 -5.39
C GLN A 145 9.53 6.10 -4.68
N LEU A 146 8.45 5.53 -4.15
CA LEU A 146 7.41 6.28 -3.44
C LEU A 146 7.84 6.47 -1.98
N LYS A 147 8.37 7.65 -1.67
CA LYS A 147 8.98 7.96 -0.36
C LYS A 147 8.01 8.47 0.69
N SER A 148 6.89 9.07 0.27
CA SER A 148 5.86 9.60 1.15
C SER A 148 4.49 9.54 0.48
N ILE A 149 3.44 9.59 1.29
CA ILE A 149 2.05 9.61 0.84
C ILE A 149 1.42 10.94 1.24
N PRO A 150 0.65 11.60 0.35
CA PRO A 150 -0.09 12.79 0.73
C PRO A 150 -1.05 12.50 1.88
N LYS A 151 -0.98 13.33 2.93
CA LYS A 151 -1.78 13.22 4.16
C LYS A 151 -3.27 12.93 3.91
N LEU A 152 -3.86 13.61 2.93
CA LEU A 152 -5.31 13.64 2.73
C LEU A 152 -5.80 12.66 1.65
N VAL A 153 -4.94 11.79 1.12
CA VAL A 153 -5.29 10.92 -0.01
C VAL A 153 -6.47 9.99 0.30
N PHE A 154 -6.62 9.54 1.54
CA PHE A 154 -7.68 8.63 1.97
C PHE A 154 -8.89 9.31 2.62
N ILE A 155 -8.93 10.64 2.72
CA ILE A 155 -10.08 11.37 3.30
C ILE A 155 -11.41 10.99 2.64
N PRO A 156 -11.50 10.82 1.31
CA PRO A 156 -12.75 10.42 0.66
C PRO A 156 -13.21 8.99 0.99
N LEU A 157 -12.34 8.15 1.56
CA LEU A 157 -12.53 6.70 1.70
C LEU A 157 -13.04 6.30 3.07
N THR A 158 -14.13 6.93 3.52
CA THR A 158 -14.72 6.67 4.85
C THR A 158 -15.23 5.25 5.05
N ARG A 159 -15.46 4.52 3.96
CA ARG A 159 -15.94 3.13 3.94
C ARG A 159 -14.83 2.10 3.77
N ALA A 160 -13.56 2.53 3.72
CA ALA A 160 -12.43 1.63 3.56
C ALA A 160 -12.27 0.70 4.78
N ARG A 161 -12.18 -0.60 4.52
CA ARG A 161 -12.12 -1.67 5.53
C ARG A 161 -10.82 -2.45 5.49
N LEU A 162 -10.27 -2.65 4.29
CA LEU A 162 -9.13 -3.51 4.03
C LEU A 162 -7.97 -2.69 3.47
N PHE A 163 -6.84 -2.70 4.18
CA PHE A 163 -5.58 -2.09 3.78
C PHE A 163 -4.47 -3.15 3.67
N THR A 164 -4.85 -4.39 3.35
CA THR A 164 -3.93 -5.51 3.28
C THR A 164 -2.81 -5.24 2.28
N GLY A 165 -1.55 -5.27 2.70
CA GLY A 165 -0.43 -5.07 1.79
C GLY A 165 -0.40 -3.69 1.11
N LEU A 166 -1.13 -2.69 1.63
CA LEU A 166 -1.35 -1.38 0.99
C LEU A 166 -0.07 -0.77 0.43
N PHE A 167 1.00 -0.74 1.22
CA PHE A 167 2.32 -0.20 0.88
C PHE A 167 3.40 -1.29 0.88
N LYS A 168 3.01 -2.55 0.69
CA LYS A 168 3.93 -3.69 0.73
C LYS A 168 5.14 -3.47 -0.19
N SER A 169 6.35 -3.56 0.35
CA SER A 169 7.62 -3.40 -0.36
C SER A 169 7.74 -2.05 -1.09
N SER A 170 7.20 -0.98 -0.51
CA SER A 170 7.37 0.39 -1.00
C SER A 170 8.59 1.08 -0.36
N GLY A 171 9.02 2.18 -0.96
CA GLY A 171 10.17 2.99 -0.52
C GLY A 171 9.83 4.02 0.56
N LEU A 172 8.74 3.85 1.31
CA LEU A 172 8.28 4.86 2.26
C LEU A 172 9.32 5.14 3.35
N GLU A 173 9.65 6.41 3.51
CA GLU A 173 10.57 6.92 4.55
C GLU A 173 9.80 7.45 5.76
N SER A 174 8.57 7.94 5.54
CA SER A 174 7.70 8.51 6.58
C SER A 174 6.23 8.30 6.27
N VAL A 175 5.40 8.37 7.31
CA VAL A 175 3.95 8.24 7.24
C VAL A 175 3.32 9.37 8.06
N ASP A 176 2.29 10.02 7.51
CA ASP A 176 1.57 11.07 8.21
C ASP A 176 0.70 10.50 9.34
N PRO A 177 0.65 11.13 10.53
CA PRO A 177 -0.19 10.68 11.65
C PRO A 177 -1.67 10.57 11.33
N ALA A 178 -2.18 11.33 10.36
CA ALA A 178 -3.59 11.32 9.98
C ALA A 178 -3.88 10.44 8.76
N LEU A 179 -2.93 9.63 8.27
CA LEU A 179 -3.09 8.88 7.03
C LEU A 179 -4.37 8.01 7.02
N PHE A 180 -4.66 7.33 8.13
CA PHE A 180 -5.85 6.47 8.26
C PHE A 180 -7.01 7.10 9.04
N SER A 181 -6.95 8.42 9.31
CA SER A 181 -7.91 9.14 10.14
C SER A 181 -9.36 9.05 9.64
N ALA A 182 -9.57 9.01 8.31
CA ALA A 182 -10.89 8.88 7.71
C ALA A 182 -11.42 7.44 7.65
N ALA A 183 -10.55 6.44 7.79
CA ALA A 183 -10.90 5.03 7.64
C ALA A 183 -11.45 4.42 8.95
N VAL A 184 -12.52 5.01 9.48
CA VAL A 184 -13.13 4.63 10.77
C VAL A 184 -13.68 3.19 10.79
N ASP A 185 -13.96 2.63 9.60
CA ASP A 185 -14.42 1.25 9.42
C ASP A 185 -13.29 0.26 9.10
N ALA A 186 -12.02 0.69 9.18
CA ALA A 186 -10.86 -0.16 8.95
C ALA A 186 -10.84 -1.34 9.92
N THR A 187 -10.69 -2.55 9.37
CA THR A 187 -10.64 -3.80 10.16
C THR A 187 -9.33 -4.58 9.97
N ASP A 188 -8.64 -4.36 8.85
CA ASP A 188 -7.53 -5.20 8.41
C ASP A 188 -6.36 -4.35 7.88
N PHE A 189 -5.22 -4.43 8.55
CA PHE A 189 -3.94 -3.79 8.21
C PHE A 189 -2.83 -4.81 7.98
N ARG A 190 -3.17 -6.07 7.68
CA ARG A 190 -2.17 -7.11 7.46
C ARG A 190 -1.19 -6.69 6.38
N GLU A 191 0.10 -6.89 6.63
CA GLU A 191 1.16 -6.54 5.67
C GLU A 191 1.16 -5.07 5.18
N ALA A 192 0.42 -4.14 5.80
CA ALA A 192 0.20 -2.81 5.22
C ALA A 192 1.51 -2.04 4.94
N PHE A 193 2.53 -2.23 5.78
CA PHE A 193 3.89 -1.70 5.62
C PHE A 193 4.96 -2.81 5.54
N TYR A 194 4.57 -4.04 5.17
CA TYR A 194 5.49 -5.16 5.03
C TYR A 194 6.65 -4.79 4.10
N GLY A 195 7.89 -5.00 4.52
CA GLY A 195 9.08 -4.74 3.71
C GLY A 195 9.34 -3.26 3.40
N CYS A 196 8.71 -2.31 4.11
CA CYS A 196 9.04 -0.89 4.02
C CYS A 196 10.36 -0.59 4.74
N ARG A 197 11.49 -1.01 4.15
CA ARG A 197 12.81 -0.99 4.79
C ARG A 197 13.35 0.41 5.08
N ALA A 198 12.85 1.43 4.39
CA ALA A 198 13.23 2.82 4.62
C ALA A 198 12.40 3.49 5.74
N LEU A 199 11.31 2.86 6.20
CA LEU A 199 10.44 3.39 7.23
C LEU A 199 11.02 3.09 8.61
N LYS A 200 11.66 4.08 9.22
CA LYS A 200 12.41 3.94 10.48
C LYS A 200 11.61 4.20 11.75
N SER A 201 10.52 4.95 11.63
CA SER A 201 9.61 5.27 12.73
C SER A 201 8.19 5.45 12.20
N VAL A 202 7.21 5.34 13.08
CA VAL A 202 5.81 5.64 12.80
C VAL A 202 5.25 6.57 13.87
N PRO A 203 4.28 7.42 13.53
CA PRO A 203 3.60 8.26 14.50
C PRO A 203 2.78 7.41 15.48
N GLU A 204 2.71 7.84 16.74
CA GLU A 204 1.93 7.16 17.78
C GLU A 204 0.45 7.06 17.42
N THR A 205 -0.10 8.11 16.80
CA THR A 205 -1.53 8.24 16.50
C THR A 205 -1.95 7.57 15.19
N LEU A 206 -1.08 6.77 14.56
CA LEU A 206 -1.31 6.25 13.20
C LEU A 206 -2.62 5.47 13.05
N PHE A 207 -3.03 4.75 14.10
CA PHE A 207 -4.22 3.89 14.11
C PHE A 207 -5.33 4.36 15.06
N ASP A 208 -5.25 5.57 15.62
CA ASP A 208 -6.16 6.02 16.70
C ASP A 208 -7.64 6.00 16.34
N THR A 209 -7.96 6.29 15.08
CA THR A 209 -9.35 6.33 14.60
C THR A 209 -9.87 4.96 14.16
N ASN A 210 -9.00 3.94 14.09
CA ASN A 210 -9.33 2.64 13.50
C ASN A 210 -9.77 1.64 14.59
N THR A 211 -10.78 2.00 15.38
CA THR A 211 -11.19 1.25 16.58
C THR A 211 -11.76 -0.15 16.32
N LYS A 212 -12.07 -0.45 15.05
CA LYS A 212 -12.53 -1.76 14.58
C LYS A 212 -11.40 -2.65 14.05
N ALA A 213 -10.16 -2.14 14.02
CA ALA A 213 -9.00 -2.84 13.52
C ALA A 213 -8.62 -3.98 14.45
N TRP A 214 -8.56 -5.19 13.91
CA TRP A 214 -8.25 -6.38 14.69
C TRP A 214 -7.22 -7.29 14.03
N ARG A 215 -6.82 -7.03 12.78
CA ARG A 215 -5.74 -7.76 12.12
C ARG A 215 -4.56 -6.85 11.82
N PHE A 216 -3.47 -7.04 12.55
CA PHE A 216 -2.18 -6.37 12.36
C PHE A 216 -1.07 -7.36 11.99
N ASP A 217 -1.43 -8.55 11.52
CA ASP A 217 -0.45 -9.58 11.21
C ASP A 217 0.53 -9.08 10.15
N ARG A 218 1.82 -9.17 10.46
CA ARG A 218 2.90 -8.77 9.55
C ARG A 218 2.85 -7.31 9.10
N THR A 219 2.08 -6.44 9.77
CA THR A 219 1.89 -5.03 9.34
C THR A 219 3.21 -4.30 9.11
N PHE A 220 4.22 -4.49 9.98
CA PHE A 220 5.54 -3.88 9.86
C PHE A 220 6.65 -4.91 9.66
N GLU A 221 6.33 -6.16 9.32
CA GLU A 221 7.34 -7.19 9.13
C GLU A 221 8.34 -6.78 8.04
N GLU A 222 9.63 -7.01 8.27
CA GLU A 222 10.74 -6.56 7.40
C GLU A 222 10.81 -5.05 7.14
N SER A 223 10.13 -4.21 7.94
CA SER A 223 10.31 -2.77 7.90
C SER A 223 11.63 -2.33 8.56
N GLY A 224 11.99 -1.06 8.37
CA GLY A 224 13.18 -0.46 8.96
C GLY A 224 13.00 0.05 10.38
N LEU A 225 11.90 -0.28 11.07
CA LEU A 225 11.55 0.34 12.35
C LEU A 225 12.63 0.13 13.42
N GLU A 226 13.21 1.24 13.89
CA GLU A 226 14.24 1.27 14.93
C GLU A 226 13.61 1.46 16.34
N SER A 227 12.38 1.99 16.40
CA SER A 227 11.59 2.18 17.61
C SER A 227 10.09 2.07 17.33
N VAL A 228 9.30 1.69 18.35
CA VAL A 228 7.82 1.65 18.28
C VAL A 228 7.26 2.58 19.36
N PRO A 229 6.23 3.42 19.05
CA PRO A 229 5.51 4.20 20.06
C PRO A 229 4.75 3.33 21.07
N ALA A 230 4.67 3.78 22.32
CA ALA A 230 4.00 3.04 23.40
C ALA A 230 2.50 2.86 23.17
N HIS A 231 1.85 3.83 22.52
CA HIS A 231 0.39 3.83 22.35
C HIS A 231 -0.08 3.55 20.92
N LEU A 232 0.80 3.00 20.06
CA LEU A 232 0.53 2.76 18.63
C LEU A 232 -0.76 1.97 18.36
N PHE A 233 -1.11 1.02 19.24
CA PHE A 233 -2.29 0.16 19.10
C PHE A 233 -3.36 0.40 20.18
N SER A 234 -3.23 1.46 20.97
CA SER A 234 -4.06 1.70 22.17
C SER A 234 -5.57 1.70 21.90
N ASN A 235 -5.97 2.11 20.70
CA ASN A 235 -7.36 2.20 20.26
C ASN A 235 -7.82 1.03 19.40
N SER A 236 -6.97 0.03 19.13
CA SER A 236 -7.34 -1.16 18.36
C SER A 236 -8.36 -2.04 19.09
N LEU A 237 -9.03 -2.92 18.35
CA LEU A 237 -10.05 -3.79 18.91
C LEU A 237 -9.47 -4.76 19.96
N HIS A 238 -10.19 -4.96 21.07
CA HIS A 238 -9.90 -6.04 22.03
C HIS A 238 -9.91 -7.39 21.31
N GLY A 239 -8.89 -8.23 21.55
CA GLY A 239 -8.73 -9.50 20.85
C GLY A 239 -8.07 -9.40 19.47
N ALA A 240 -7.44 -8.27 19.14
CA ALA A 240 -6.67 -8.13 17.91
C ALA A 240 -5.52 -9.15 17.81
N SER A 241 -5.13 -9.47 16.57
CA SER A 241 -4.02 -10.34 16.21
C SER A 241 -2.83 -9.51 15.76
N PHE A 242 -1.65 -9.86 16.29
CA PHE A 242 -0.36 -9.19 16.05
C PHE A 242 0.72 -10.20 15.61
N ALA A 243 0.30 -11.29 14.97
CA ALA A 243 1.23 -12.33 14.53
C ALA A 243 2.29 -11.72 13.59
N ARG A 244 3.57 -11.87 13.94
CA ARG A 244 4.72 -11.37 13.19
C ARG A 244 4.69 -9.86 12.91
N THR A 245 3.93 -9.04 13.62
CA THR A 245 3.75 -7.61 13.32
C THR A 245 5.06 -6.85 13.15
N PHE A 246 6.07 -7.12 13.99
CA PHE A 246 7.41 -6.52 13.93
C PHE A 246 8.51 -7.55 13.64
N ALA A 247 8.15 -8.70 13.06
CA ALA A 247 9.14 -9.71 12.69
C ALA A 247 10.18 -9.08 11.76
N HIS A 248 11.45 -9.42 11.99
CA HIS A 248 12.60 -8.97 11.23
C HIS A 248 12.86 -7.45 11.25
N CYS A 249 12.25 -6.70 12.18
CA CYS A 249 12.58 -5.29 12.42
C CYS A 249 13.84 -5.14 13.28
N PRO A 250 14.65 -4.09 13.11
CA PRO A 250 15.85 -3.82 13.90
C PRO A 250 15.54 -3.21 15.29
N LEU A 251 14.48 -3.67 15.96
CA LEU A 251 14.05 -3.13 17.25
C LEU A 251 14.94 -3.61 18.39
N ARG A 252 15.32 -2.68 19.27
CA ARG A 252 16.14 -2.99 20.46
C ARG A 252 15.33 -3.10 21.75
N ASN A 253 14.23 -2.37 21.85
CA ASN A 253 13.38 -2.31 23.04
C ASN A 253 11.92 -2.29 22.63
N VAL A 254 11.08 -2.99 23.40
CA VAL A 254 9.62 -2.89 23.32
C VAL A 254 9.16 -1.86 24.37
N PRO A 255 8.35 -0.85 24.01
CA PRO A 255 7.86 0.12 24.98
C PRO A 255 6.84 -0.50 25.95
N GLU A 256 6.79 0.03 27.18
CA GLU A 256 5.71 -0.30 28.11
C GLU A 256 4.36 0.13 27.54
N GLY A 257 3.33 -0.70 27.75
CA GLY A 257 1.97 -0.37 27.38
C GLY A 257 1.59 -0.61 25.91
N LEU A 258 2.52 -1.13 25.07
CA LEU A 258 2.29 -1.37 23.64
C LEU A 258 0.98 -2.12 23.34
N LEU A 259 0.63 -3.11 24.16
CA LEU A 259 -0.55 -3.96 24.01
C LEU A 259 -1.51 -3.85 25.21
N ARG A 260 -1.36 -2.80 26.04
CA ARG A 260 -2.13 -2.64 27.28
C ARG A 260 -3.62 -2.65 27.00
N GLY A 261 -4.34 -3.54 27.69
CA GLY A 261 -5.79 -3.63 27.60
C GLY A 261 -6.34 -4.23 26.31
N LEU A 262 -5.48 -4.64 25.36
CA LEU A 262 -5.92 -5.21 24.09
C LEU A 262 -6.25 -6.70 24.18
N ASN A 263 -5.68 -7.43 25.14
CA ASN A 263 -5.83 -8.89 25.31
C ASN A 263 -5.75 -9.64 23.96
N PRO A 264 -4.59 -9.58 23.28
CA PRO A 264 -4.44 -10.05 21.92
C PRO A 264 -4.74 -11.55 21.80
N THR A 265 -5.27 -11.96 20.65
CA THR A 265 -5.55 -13.38 20.38
C THR A 265 -4.32 -14.13 19.89
N ASP A 266 -3.40 -13.43 19.22
CA ASP A 266 -2.21 -14.02 18.61
C ASP A 266 -1.05 -13.02 18.62
N VAL A 267 0.10 -13.46 19.10
CA VAL A 267 1.36 -12.70 19.08
C VAL A 267 2.51 -13.57 18.53
N ASP A 268 2.19 -14.67 17.85
CA ASP A 268 3.19 -15.60 17.33
C ASP A 268 4.21 -14.89 16.43
N GLY A 269 5.48 -15.06 16.77
CA GLY A 269 6.60 -14.44 16.05
C GLY A 269 6.56 -12.91 16.00
N MET A 270 5.76 -12.21 16.82
CA MET A 270 5.55 -10.75 16.74
C MET A 270 6.87 -9.96 16.68
N PHE A 271 7.91 -10.41 17.39
CA PHE A 271 9.26 -9.85 17.40
C PHE A 271 10.32 -10.87 16.97
N GLU A 272 9.98 -11.78 16.05
CA GLU A 272 10.94 -12.76 15.53
C GLU A 272 12.14 -12.04 14.89
N PRO A 273 13.37 -12.17 15.40
CA PRO A 273 14.51 -11.47 14.85
C PRO A 273 14.97 -12.11 13.54
N LYS A 274 15.52 -11.28 12.66
CA LYS A 274 16.06 -11.69 11.36
C LYS A 274 17.39 -12.44 11.49
N GLU A 275 18.19 -12.06 12.48
CA GLU A 275 19.55 -12.53 12.69
C GLU A 275 19.67 -13.27 14.03
N THR A 276 20.57 -14.25 14.08
CA THR A 276 21.02 -14.88 15.31
C THR A 276 22.18 -14.09 15.91
N LEU A 277 22.41 -14.17 17.22
CA LEU A 277 23.53 -13.48 17.86
C LEU A 277 24.88 -13.93 17.24
N PRO A 278 25.79 -13.00 16.90
CA PRO A 278 27.10 -13.33 16.35
C PRO A 278 27.91 -14.19 17.33
N HIS A 279 28.55 -15.24 16.82
CA HIS A 279 29.42 -16.15 17.60
C HIS A 279 28.73 -16.87 18.77
N ASP A 280 27.39 -16.93 18.81
CA ASP A 280 26.68 -17.71 19.81
C ASP A 280 26.59 -19.19 19.41
N PRO A 281 27.25 -20.12 20.14
CA PRO A 281 27.15 -21.55 19.87
C PRO A 281 25.71 -22.09 20.00
N LEU A 282 24.83 -21.37 20.71
CA LEU A 282 23.43 -21.75 20.96
C LEU A 282 22.44 -21.16 19.94
N LYS A 283 22.91 -20.34 18.98
CA LYS A 283 22.08 -19.65 17.98
C LYS A 283 20.91 -18.87 18.61
N ILE A 284 21.11 -18.23 19.77
CA ILE A 284 20.06 -17.44 20.41
C ILE A 284 19.69 -16.28 19.48
N LYS A 285 18.38 -16.14 19.30
CA LYS A 285 17.74 -15.12 18.48
C LYS A 285 17.92 -13.74 19.14
N ALA A 286 18.37 -12.73 18.40
CA ALA A 286 18.65 -11.38 18.90
C ALA A 286 17.36 -10.55 19.15
N ALA A 287 16.50 -11.04 20.04
CA ALA A 287 15.22 -10.43 20.35
C ALA A 287 15.38 -9.07 21.08
N PRO A 288 14.41 -8.14 20.95
CA PRO A 288 14.42 -6.90 21.70
C PRO A 288 14.27 -7.14 23.21
N ARG A 289 14.59 -6.13 24.02
CA ARG A 289 14.29 -6.14 25.45
C ARG A 289 12.81 -5.92 25.68
N PHE A 290 12.20 -6.75 26.52
CA PHE A 290 10.77 -6.69 26.87
C PHE A 290 10.59 -6.17 28.31
N PRO A 291 9.65 -5.23 28.54
CA PRO A 291 9.25 -4.89 29.89
C PRO A 291 8.39 -6.00 30.50
N ALA A 292 8.41 -6.15 31.82
CA ALA A 292 7.63 -7.19 32.51
C ALA A 292 6.11 -7.06 32.24
N SER A 293 5.62 -5.83 32.10
CA SER A 293 4.21 -5.55 31.78
C SER A 293 3.77 -6.17 30.45
N PHE A 294 4.67 -6.28 29.47
CA PHE A 294 4.36 -6.84 28.15
C PHE A 294 3.89 -8.31 28.28
N PHE A 295 4.52 -9.10 29.14
CA PHE A 295 4.12 -10.49 29.36
C PHE A 295 2.75 -10.61 30.04
N ASN A 296 2.37 -9.64 30.87
CA ASN A 296 1.02 -9.58 31.44
C ASN A 296 -0.02 -9.26 30.35
N ASP A 297 0.31 -8.36 29.42
CA ASP A 297 -0.57 -7.96 28.33
C ASP A 297 -0.85 -9.12 27.35
N ILE A 298 0.14 -10.00 27.12
CA ILE A 298 0.02 -11.13 26.17
C ILE A 298 -0.32 -12.49 26.80
N ARG A 299 -0.52 -12.58 28.12
CA ARG A 299 -0.59 -13.86 28.86
C ARG A 299 -1.68 -14.84 28.39
N MET A 300 -2.71 -14.36 27.70
CA MET A 300 -3.81 -15.16 27.16
C MET A 300 -3.70 -15.40 25.64
N ALA A 301 -2.69 -14.83 24.99
CA ALA A 301 -2.51 -14.93 23.54
C ALA A 301 -1.93 -16.28 23.14
N ARG A 302 -2.14 -16.67 21.87
CA ARG A 302 -1.34 -17.72 21.24
C ARG A 302 0.03 -17.18 20.83
N GLY A 303 1.03 -18.07 20.73
CA GLY A 303 2.37 -17.69 20.25
C GLY A 303 3.18 -16.88 21.27
N ILE A 304 2.81 -16.93 22.56
CA ILE A 304 3.63 -16.33 23.63
C ILE A 304 5.03 -16.92 23.52
N PRO A 305 6.09 -16.10 23.49
CA PRO A 305 7.46 -16.57 23.59
C PRO A 305 7.61 -17.31 24.91
N THR A 306 7.50 -18.63 24.91
CA THR A 306 7.75 -19.41 26.12
C THR A 306 9.22 -19.24 26.43
N LEU A 307 9.52 -18.65 27.60
CA LEU A 307 10.82 -18.78 28.24
C LEU A 307 11.35 -20.19 27.96
N SER A 308 12.55 -20.28 27.39
CA SER A 308 13.33 -21.52 27.43
C SER A 308 13.28 -21.99 28.88
N LYS A 309 12.48 -23.03 29.16
CA LYS A 309 12.62 -23.77 30.40
C LYS A 309 13.99 -24.42 30.29
N ASN A 310 14.98 -23.79 30.92
CA ASN A 310 16.37 -24.18 31.16
C ASN A 310 17.34 -23.06 30.75
N CYS A 311 17.61 -22.16 31.69
CA CYS A 311 18.93 -21.59 31.98
C CYS A 311 18.94 -21.23 33.47
#